data_AF-A0A3C1L5L8-F1
#
_entry.id   AF-A0A3C1L5L8-F1
#
_cell.length_a   1.000
_cell.length_b   1.000
_cell.length_c   1.000
_cell.angle_alpha   90.00
_cell.angle_beta   90.00
_cell.angle_gamma   90.00
#
_symmetry.space_group_name_H-M   'P 1'
#
loop_
_entity.id
_entity.type
_entity.pdbx_description
1 polymer ?
#
loop_
_entity_poly.entity_id
_entity_poly.type
_entity_poly.pdbx_seq_one_letter_code
_entity_poly.pdbx_strand_id
1 'polypeptide(L)'
;MTAADAHTAPGFDAHRAIRDLRELASRTGGPAGSRRLCWTPEWAEARAMLREELATMPVEVEQDEAGNLWAYFKGRSTDTVVVGSHLDSVPAGGWLDGALGVMG
;
A
#
# COMPACT_ATOMS: atom_id res chain seq x y z
N MET A 1 -25.17 12.03 29.89
CA MET A 1 -25.64 12.38 28.54
C MET A 1 -24.71 13.44 27.99
N THR A 2 -23.71 13.04 27.23
CA THR A 2 -23.08 13.86 26.19
C THR A 2 -22.86 12.91 25.01
N ALA A 3 -23.31 13.34 23.84
CA ALA A 3 -23.36 12.53 22.63
C ALA A 3 -21.96 12.00 22.32
N ALA A 4 -21.86 10.69 22.07
CA ALA A 4 -20.70 10.15 21.37
C ALA A 4 -20.63 10.89 20.03
N ASP A 5 -19.59 11.69 19.85
CA ASP A 5 -19.27 12.30 18.58
C ASP A 5 -19.18 11.17 17.56
N ALA A 6 -20.19 11.07 16.70
CA ALA A 6 -20.15 10.22 15.54
C ALA A 6 -19.03 10.77 14.66
N HIS A 7 -17.84 10.18 14.79
CA HIS A 7 -16.75 10.43 13.88
C HIS A 7 -17.21 9.89 12.53
N THR A 8 -17.79 10.75 11.70
CA THR A 8 -18.05 10.46 10.29
C THR A 8 -16.70 10.38 9.62
N ALA A 9 -16.01 9.25 9.79
CA ALA A 9 -14.84 8.95 8.99
C ALA A 9 -15.28 9.04 7.53
N PRO A 10 -14.53 9.74 6.66
CA PRO A 10 -14.83 9.73 5.24
C PRO A 10 -14.94 8.26 4.79
N GLY A 11 -16.02 7.94 4.08
CA GLY A 11 -16.25 6.59 3.59
C GLY A 11 -15.09 6.12 2.70
N PHE A 12 -14.89 4.80 2.65
CA PHE A 12 -13.93 4.21 1.72
C PHE A 12 -14.28 4.56 0.27
N ASP A 13 -13.30 5.04 -0.51
CA ASP A 13 -13.45 5.37 -1.92
C ASP A 13 -12.77 4.30 -2.80
N ALA A 14 -13.57 3.38 -3.34
CA ALA A 14 -13.09 2.34 -4.23
C ALA A 14 -12.51 2.87 -5.55
N HIS A 15 -12.96 4.05 -6.02
CA HIS A 15 -12.44 4.64 -7.25
C HIS A 15 -11.02 5.17 -7.06
N ARG A 16 -10.73 5.77 -5.89
CA ARG A 16 -9.36 6.12 -5.50
C ARG A 16 -8.46 4.88 -5.50
N ALA A 17 -8.86 3.83 -4.79
CA ALA A 17 -8.07 2.60 -4.71
C ALA A 17 -7.77 2.00 -6.11
N ILE A 18 -8.76 1.93 -6.99
CA ILE A 18 -8.58 1.43 -8.37
C ILE A 18 -7.66 2.35 -9.17
N ARG A 19 -7.78 3.67 -9.04
CA ARG A 19 -6.91 4.63 -9.73
C ARG A 19 -5.46 4.46 -9.31
N ASP A 20 -5.20 4.35 -8.02
CA ASP A 20 -3.83 4.26 -7.48
C ASP A 20 -3.18 2.92 -7.90
N LEU A 21 -3.95 1.83 -7.94
CA LEU A 21 -3.51 0.55 -8.51
C LEU A 21 -3.23 0.62 -10.02
N ARG A 22 -4.02 1.38 -10.78
CA ARG A 22 -3.78 1.60 -12.23
C ARG A 22 -2.53 2.43 -12.46
N GLU A 23 -2.27 3.43 -11.62
CA GLU A 23 -1.06 4.23 -11.67
C GLU A 23 0.17 3.35 -11.42
N LEU A 24 0.14 2.53 -10.36
CA LEU A 24 1.19 1.54 -10.08
C LEU A 24 1.41 0.62 -11.28
N ALA A 25 0.33 0.11 -11.88
CA ALA A 25 0.41 -0.75 -13.06
C ALA A 25 1.03 -0.05 -14.28
N SER A 26 0.77 1.25 -14.46
CA SER A 26 1.32 2.02 -15.57
C SER A 26 2.83 2.24 -15.45
N ARG A 27 3.31 2.46 -14.22
CA ARG A 27 4.73 2.76 -13.94
C ARG A 27 5.59 1.52 -13.86
N THR A 28 5.03 0.40 -13.41
CA THR A 28 5.77 -0.83 -13.09
C THR A 28 5.39 -2.03 -13.95
N GLY A 29 4.37 -1.88 -14.78
CA GLY A 29 3.96 -2.86 -15.79
C GLY A 29 4.58 -2.59 -17.15
N GLY A 30 4.28 -3.46 -18.11
CA GLY A 30 4.61 -3.33 -19.52
C GLY A 30 3.57 -4.06 -20.38
N PRO A 31 3.80 -4.20 -21.70
CA PRO A 31 2.84 -4.84 -22.60
C PRO A 31 2.42 -6.27 -22.18
N ALA A 32 3.29 -6.97 -21.45
CA ALA A 32 3.06 -8.32 -20.95
C ALA A 32 2.52 -8.38 -19.51
N GLY A 33 2.34 -7.26 -18.82
CA GLY A 33 1.90 -7.21 -17.41
C GLY A 33 2.94 -6.65 -16.46
N SER A 34 2.76 -6.92 -15.16
CA SER A 34 3.63 -6.44 -14.08
C SER A 34 5.07 -6.98 -14.21
N ARG A 35 6.06 -6.16 -13.82
CA ARG A 35 7.50 -6.46 -13.90
C ARG A 35 8.24 -6.21 -12.58
N ARG A 36 7.53 -6.25 -11.45
CA ARG A 36 8.05 -5.92 -10.12
C ARG A 36 8.76 -7.09 -9.45
N LEU A 37 9.72 -7.73 -10.14
CA LEU A 37 10.56 -8.74 -9.48
C LEU A 37 11.31 -8.08 -8.30
N CYS A 38 11.44 -8.79 -7.18
CA CYS A 38 12.13 -8.25 -6.00
C CYS A 38 13.50 -7.64 -6.33
N TRP A 39 13.76 -6.47 -5.76
CA TRP A 39 15.00 -5.70 -5.91
C TRP A 39 15.32 -5.18 -7.33
N THR A 40 14.39 -5.23 -8.28
CA THR A 40 14.54 -4.52 -9.56
C THR A 40 14.16 -3.04 -9.44
N PRO A 41 14.51 -2.20 -10.43
CA PRO A 41 14.09 -0.79 -10.46
C PRO A 41 12.57 -0.62 -10.38
N GLU A 42 11.78 -1.45 -11.07
CA GLU A 42 10.31 -1.38 -11.03
C GLU A 42 9.74 -1.74 -9.65
N TRP A 43 10.39 -2.66 -8.92
CA TRP A 43 10.04 -2.96 -7.53
C TRP A 43 10.41 -1.80 -6.60
N ALA A 44 11.57 -1.17 -6.80
CA ALA A 44 11.98 -0.01 -6.02
C ALA A 44 11.03 1.18 -6.25
N GLU A 45 10.61 1.39 -7.50
CA GLU A 45 9.62 2.39 -7.89
C GLU A 45 8.26 2.16 -7.21
N ALA A 46 7.75 0.91 -7.23
CA ALA A 46 6.52 0.56 -6.54
C ALA A 46 6.56 0.93 -5.04
N ARG A 47 7.70 0.67 -4.39
CA ARG A 47 7.91 1.00 -2.98
C ARG A 47 8.11 2.49 -2.73
N ALA A 48 8.68 3.22 -3.68
CA ALA A 48 8.76 4.68 -3.62
C ALA A 48 7.35 5.29 -3.64
N MET A 49 6.49 4.84 -4.56
CA MET A 49 5.08 5.25 -4.60
C MET A 49 4.35 4.98 -3.29
N LEU A 50 4.52 3.77 -2.72
CA LEU A 50 3.89 3.45 -1.43
C LEU A 50 4.37 4.39 -0.31
N ARG A 51 5.66 4.74 -0.28
CA ARG A 51 6.20 5.70 0.70
C ARG A 51 5.66 7.11 0.48
N GLU A 52 5.46 7.54 -0.76
CA GLU A 52 4.83 8.83 -1.09
C GLU A 52 3.39 8.91 -0.57
N GLU A 53 2.59 7.86 -0.79
CA GLU A 53 1.23 7.78 -0.24
C GLU A 53 1.24 7.79 1.30
N LEU A 54 2.10 6.97 1.93
CA LEU A 54 2.23 6.90 3.38
C LEU A 54 2.70 8.24 4.00
N ALA A 55 3.50 9.03 3.29
CA ALA A 55 3.94 10.34 3.75
C ALA A 55 2.79 11.36 3.85
N THR A 56 1.65 11.11 3.21
CA THR A 56 0.43 11.93 3.36
C THR A 56 -0.40 11.55 4.59
N MET A 57 -0.05 10.45 5.26
CA MET A 57 -0.78 9.89 6.39
C MET A 57 -0.03 10.10 7.72
N PRO A 58 -0.73 10.18 8.86
CA PRO A 58 -0.11 10.28 10.17
C PRO A 58 0.38 8.91 10.66
N VAL A 59 1.32 8.30 9.93
CA VAL A 59 1.92 6.99 10.23
C VAL A 59 3.41 7.08 10.51
N GLU A 60 3.89 6.21 11.38
CA GLU A 60 5.32 5.94 11.51
C GLU A 60 5.71 4.86 10.49
N VAL A 61 6.77 5.08 9.72
CA VAL A 61 7.23 4.13 8.70
C VAL A 61 8.59 3.57 9.09
N GLU A 62 8.71 2.25 9.08
CA GLU A 62 9.93 1.51 9.39
C GLU A 62 10.21 0.49 8.28
N GLN A 63 11.49 0.19 8.06
CA GLN A 63 11.90 -0.95 7.25
C GLN A 63 12.78 -1.86 8.10
N ASP A 64 12.40 -3.13 8.22
CA ASP A 64 13.16 -4.12 9.00
C ASP A 64 14.36 -4.65 8.19
N GLU A 65 15.18 -5.48 8.83
CA GLU A 65 16.39 -6.07 8.26
C GLU A 65 16.11 -7.03 7.10
N ALA A 66 14.90 -7.61 7.03
CA ALA A 66 14.46 -8.44 5.90
C ALA A 66 13.94 -7.58 4.73
N GLY A 67 13.80 -6.27 4.93
CA GLY A 67 13.32 -5.34 3.93
C GLY A 67 11.79 -5.25 3.86
N ASN A 68 11.05 -5.76 4.84
CA ASN A 68 9.61 -5.50 4.92
C ASN A 68 9.38 -4.03 5.26
N LEU A 69 8.33 -3.43 4.70
CA LEU A 69 7.92 -2.07 5.02
C LEU A 69 6.74 -2.11 5.99
N TRP A 70 6.91 -1.47 7.14
CA TRP A 70 5.88 -1.36 8.17
C TRP A 70 5.40 0.09 8.24
N ALA A 71 4.08 0.27 8.28
CA ALA A 71 3.44 1.57 8.51
C ALA A 71 2.50 1.45 9.71
N TYR A 72 2.75 2.25 10.74
CA TYR A 72 2.04 2.14 12.01
C TYR A 72 1.14 3.36 12.23
N PHE A 73 -0.17 3.10 12.33
CA PHE A 73 -1.11 4.03 12.96
C PHE A 73 -1.16 3.73 14.47
N LYS A 74 -0.66 4.64 15.31
CA LYS A 74 -0.68 4.45 16.76
C LYS A 74 -2.10 4.56 17.30
N GLY A 75 -2.59 3.45 17.85
CA GLY A 75 -3.86 3.37 18.55
C GLY A 75 -3.75 3.67 20.06
N ARG A 76 -4.87 3.52 20.78
CA ARG A 76 -4.92 3.69 22.25
C ARG A 76 -4.49 2.45 23.03
N SER A 77 -4.48 1.27 22.39
CA SER A 77 -4.06 -0.02 22.97
C SER A 77 -2.71 -0.42 22.43
N THR A 78 -2.04 -1.34 23.13
CA THR A 78 -0.85 -2.04 22.67
C THR A 78 -1.18 -3.21 21.72
N ASP A 79 -2.44 -3.65 21.66
CA ASP A 79 -2.88 -4.67 20.72
C ASP A 79 -2.76 -4.16 19.28
N THR A 80 -2.22 -5.00 18.40
CA THR A 80 -1.93 -4.62 17.01
C THR A 80 -2.74 -5.49 16.06
N VAL A 81 -3.43 -4.84 15.12
CA VAL A 81 -4.03 -5.49 13.95
C VAL A 81 -3.11 -5.22 12.76
N VAL A 82 -2.65 -6.29 12.11
CA VAL A 82 -1.81 -6.20 10.93
C VAL A 82 -2.64 -6.51 9.70
N VAL A 83 -2.58 -5.61 8.71
CA VAL A 83 -3.12 -5.82 7.37
C VAL A 83 -1.99 -5.55 6.38
N GLY A 84 -1.84 -6.41 5.39
CA GLY A 84 -0.82 -6.24 4.37
C GLY A 84 -0.81 -7.38 3.37
N SER A 85 0.03 -7.22 2.36
CA SER A 85 0.32 -8.21 1.33
C SER A 85 1.71 -7.93 0.74
N HIS A 86 2.01 -8.47 -0.44
CA HIS A 86 3.27 -8.25 -1.13
C HIS A 86 3.11 -7.25 -2.28
N LEU A 87 4.18 -6.56 -2.66
CA LEU A 87 4.17 -5.59 -3.75
C LEU A 87 4.97 -6.06 -4.97
N ASP A 88 5.85 -7.04 -4.79
CA ASP A 88 6.52 -7.71 -5.91
C ASP A 88 5.54 -8.55 -6.72
N SER A 89 5.97 -8.93 -7.92
CA SER A 89 5.19 -9.79 -8.82
C SER A 89 6.09 -10.78 -9.53
N VAL A 90 5.46 -11.86 -10.02
CA VAL A 90 6.08 -12.73 -11.03
C VAL A 90 6.26 -11.98 -12.37
N PRO A 91 7.12 -12.47 -13.28
CA PRO A 91 7.21 -11.93 -14.63
C PRO A 91 5.86 -12.04 -15.35
N ALA A 92 5.45 -10.98 -16.06
CA ALA A 92 4.15 -10.91 -16.74
C ALA A 92 2.95 -11.14 -15.80
N GLY A 93 3.12 -10.80 -14.51
CA GLY A 93 2.09 -10.96 -13.49
C GLY A 93 0.90 -10.01 -13.68
N GLY A 94 -0.21 -10.33 -13.01
CA GLY A 94 -1.37 -9.45 -12.94
C GLY A 94 -1.08 -8.15 -12.17
N TRP A 95 -1.88 -7.12 -12.40
CA TRP A 95 -1.73 -5.84 -11.71
C TRP A 95 -2.34 -5.81 -10.31
N LEU A 96 -3.13 -6.83 -9.95
CA LEU A 96 -3.86 -6.91 -8.67
C LEU A 96 -3.19 -7.84 -7.64
N ASP A 97 -2.50 -8.88 -8.10
CA ASP A 97 -1.89 -9.88 -7.23
C ASP A 97 -0.86 -9.22 -6.29
N GLY A 98 -1.00 -9.48 -4.99
CA GLY A 98 -0.31 -8.77 -3.92
C GLY A 98 -0.74 -7.30 -3.76
N ALA A 99 -0.57 -6.50 -4.81
CA ALA A 99 -0.72 -5.05 -4.79
C ALA A 99 -2.08 -4.57 -4.27
N LEU A 100 -3.18 -5.29 -4.55
CA LEU A 100 -4.51 -4.94 -4.03
C LEU A 100 -4.58 -4.98 -2.50
N GLY A 101 -3.82 -5.85 -1.85
CA GLY A 101 -3.76 -5.94 -0.39
C GLY A 101 -2.82 -4.91 0.25
N VAL A 102 -2.16 -4.08 -0.56
CA VAL A 102 -1.20 -3.04 -0.11
C VAL A 102 -1.69 -1.64 -0.47
N MET A 103 -2.22 -1.46 -1.69
CA MET A 103 -2.62 -0.16 -2.24
C MET A 103 -4.13 0.07 -2.03
N GLY A 104 -4.53 1.26 -1.58
CA GLY A 104 -5.94 1.61 -1.33
C GLY A 104 -6.18 3.03 -0.84
#